data_AF-A0A6A0QXI0-F1
#
_entry.id   AF-A0A6A0QXI0-F1
#
_cell.length_a   1.000
_cell.length_b   1.000
_cell.length_c   1.000
_cell.angle_alpha   90.00
_cell.angle_beta   90.00
_cell.angle_gamma   90.00
#
_symmetry.space_group_name_H-M   'P 1'
#
loop_
_entity.id
_entity.type
_entity.pdbx_description
1 polymer ?
#
loop_
_entity_poly.entity_id
_entity_poly.type
_entity_poly.pdbx_seq_one_letter_code
_entity_poly.pdbx_strand_id
1 'polypeptide(L)'
;MNEDFLHYIWKFQRFNKKNLKLTSGESIEIIQPGILNTDSGPDFFNGQIKLNSTKWAGNVEIHKHSSDWLKHKHQDDLAYDKVILHVVWIDDTPIKRLSGEVIPCIELKGLVSKVLLEQYDQLQKEFTLIPCESSIKSVDSFIIETFLERLAFERLEHKSQRLNQLLKLNKNDWESTLYQMLAKYFGFKVNAIPFELLAQSLPYSIIRKHVGNLFQLEALLFGQAGLLEGDFKGNYPRDLQQEYHYLKAKYRLKAIEPSLWKFMRMRPVNFPSIRIAQFAALLNEKKALFESIVNENEVQQLEKTFSVSASAYWDSHFRFDKPAANKRSKKLGVLAINTLLINSIIPLIFNYAKQKGDGELSERALFFLTQFKPEKNKITRLWSHFNIQADNAQQSQALIELKTNYCDLKKCLNCSIGNSILK
;
A
#
# COMPACT_ATOMS: atom_id res chain seq x y z
N MET A 1 0.72 19.36 22.33
CA MET A 1 -0.65 19.17 21.82
C MET A 1 -0.76 19.86 20.48
N ASN A 2 -1.03 19.08 19.44
CA ASN A 2 -1.33 19.54 18.07
C ASN A 2 -2.85 19.64 17.88
N GLU A 3 -3.27 20.34 16.82
CA GLU A 3 -4.67 20.55 16.49
C GLU A 3 -5.37 19.25 16.05
N ASP A 4 -4.66 18.31 15.40
CA ASP A 4 -5.23 16.99 15.06
C ASP A 4 -5.85 16.27 16.27
N PHE A 5 -5.24 16.43 17.45
CA PHE A 5 -5.76 15.84 18.67
C PHE A 5 -6.95 16.61 19.24
N LEU A 6 -7.01 17.93 19.06
CA LEU A 6 -8.19 18.72 19.40
C LEU A 6 -9.36 18.38 18.47
N HIS A 7 -9.09 18.20 17.17
CA HIS A 7 -10.06 17.67 16.20
C HIS A 7 -10.57 16.29 16.63
N TYR A 8 -9.68 15.40 17.08
CA TYR A 8 -10.08 14.10 17.62
C TYR A 8 -10.96 14.23 18.87
N ILE A 9 -10.55 15.05 19.83
CA ILE A 9 -11.29 15.31 21.07
C ILE A 9 -12.69 15.86 20.76
N TRP A 10 -12.79 16.80 19.82
CA TRP A 10 -14.06 17.37 19.38
C TRP A 10 -14.91 16.35 18.64
N LYS A 11 -14.39 15.72 17.58
CA LYS A 11 -15.12 14.75 16.75
C LYS A 11 -15.76 13.63 17.58
N PHE A 12 -15.01 13.09 18.55
CA PHE A 12 -15.48 12.01 19.41
C PHE A 12 -16.02 12.49 20.77
N GLN A 13 -16.10 13.81 20.97
CA GLN A 13 -16.64 14.45 22.17
C GLN A 13 -15.97 13.94 23.47
N ARG A 14 -14.64 13.78 23.44
CA ARG A 14 -13.79 13.21 24.52
C ARG A 14 -13.42 14.25 25.59
N PHE A 15 -14.42 14.91 26.15
CA PHE A 15 -14.26 15.89 27.22
C PHE A 15 -15.52 15.92 28.09
N ASN A 16 -15.40 16.48 29.29
CA ASN A 16 -16.51 16.60 30.20
C ASN A 16 -17.52 17.64 29.68
N LYS A 17 -18.72 17.16 29.34
CA LYS A 17 -19.84 17.98 28.86
C LYS A 17 -20.83 18.38 29.97
N LYS A 18 -20.62 17.91 31.22
CA LYS A 18 -21.52 18.22 32.33
C LYS A 18 -21.43 19.71 32.65
N ASN A 19 -22.57 20.41 32.56
CA ASN A 19 -22.66 21.85 32.76
C ASN A 19 -21.69 22.64 31.84
N LEU A 20 -21.57 22.20 30.58
CA LEU A 20 -20.72 22.86 29.60
C LEU A 20 -21.15 24.32 29.38
N LYS A 21 -20.16 25.20 29.37
CA LYS A 21 -20.36 26.64 29.22
C LYS A 21 -19.41 27.20 28.17
N LEU A 22 -19.84 28.29 27.55
CA LEU A 22 -18.96 29.16 26.79
C LEU A 22 -17.98 29.87 27.73
N THR A 23 -16.90 30.43 27.17
CA THR A 23 -15.98 31.29 27.93
C THR A 23 -16.63 32.59 28.41
N SER A 24 -17.75 32.99 27.78
CA SER A 24 -18.66 34.05 28.27
C SER A 24 -19.48 33.65 29.52
N GLY A 25 -19.51 32.37 29.89
CA GLY A 25 -20.25 31.82 31.03
C GLY A 25 -21.65 31.30 30.70
N GLU A 26 -22.14 31.52 29.48
CA GLU A 26 -23.45 31.05 29.00
C GLU A 26 -23.47 29.53 28.81
N SER A 27 -24.64 28.91 29.04
CA SER A 27 -24.81 27.47 28.84
C SER A 27 -24.88 27.10 27.36
N ILE A 28 -24.15 26.05 26.97
CA ILE A 28 -24.14 25.51 25.62
C ILE A 28 -24.42 24.00 25.63
N GLU A 29 -25.24 23.55 24.69
CA GLU A 29 -25.44 22.14 24.40
C GLU A 29 -24.94 21.84 22.98
N ILE A 30 -24.10 20.82 22.84
CA ILE A 30 -23.61 20.34 21.54
C ILE A 30 -24.56 19.25 21.06
N ILE A 31 -25.35 19.57 20.02
CA ILE A 31 -26.28 18.62 19.41
C ILE A 31 -25.52 17.73 18.43
N GLN A 32 -24.70 18.33 17.56
CA GLN A 32 -23.83 17.64 16.60
C GLN A 32 -22.49 18.37 16.47
N PRO A 33 -21.34 17.67 16.57
CA PRO A 33 -20.03 18.30 16.40
C PRO A 33 -19.74 18.77 14.97
N GLY A 34 -20.47 18.25 13.98
CA GLY A 34 -20.22 18.46 12.56
C GLY A 34 -19.38 17.35 11.94
N ILE A 35 -19.11 17.50 10.64
CA ILE A 35 -18.30 16.59 9.83
C ILE A 35 -16.94 17.25 9.60
N LEU A 36 -15.87 16.55 9.99
CA LEU A 36 -14.49 17.02 9.77
C LEU A 36 -14.27 17.33 8.29
N ASN A 37 -13.86 18.55 8.00
CA ASN A 37 -13.43 19.01 6.71
C ASN A 37 -11.94 18.68 6.52
N THR A 38 -11.58 18.14 5.36
CA THR A 38 -10.18 17.88 4.99
C THR A 38 -9.73 18.72 3.81
N ASP A 39 -10.56 19.68 3.40
CA ASP A 39 -10.32 20.65 2.34
C ASP A 39 -10.24 22.06 2.96
N SER A 40 -10.10 23.08 2.13
CA SER A 40 -10.12 24.49 2.52
C SER A 40 -11.38 24.90 3.31
N GLY A 41 -11.22 25.91 4.17
CA GLY A 41 -12.29 26.45 5.01
C GLY A 41 -12.26 25.90 6.44
N PRO A 42 -13.36 26.09 7.21
CA PRO A 42 -13.40 25.71 8.61
C PRO A 42 -13.23 24.21 8.86
N ASP A 43 -12.77 23.87 10.06
CA ASP A 43 -12.41 22.49 10.43
C ASP A 43 -13.58 21.51 10.40
N PHE A 44 -14.80 21.93 10.77
CA PHE A 44 -15.98 21.07 10.76
C PHE A 44 -17.19 21.76 10.14
N PHE A 45 -17.83 21.08 9.18
CA PHE A 45 -19.06 21.55 8.55
C PHE A 45 -20.30 21.03 9.26
N ASN A 46 -21.38 21.82 9.22
CA ASN A 46 -22.72 21.44 9.69
C ASN A 46 -22.76 20.98 11.16
N GLY A 47 -21.96 21.62 12.02
CA GLY A 47 -22.13 21.53 13.46
C GLY A 47 -23.47 22.11 13.89
N GLN A 48 -24.04 21.55 14.95
CA GLN A 48 -25.30 22.02 15.54
C GLN A 48 -25.12 22.21 17.04
N ILE A 49 -25.41 23.41 17.52
CA ILE A 49 -25.34 23.76 18.93
C ILE A 49 -26.63 24.41 19.37
N LYS A 50 -26.88 24.42 20.68
CA LYS A 50 -27.96 25.18 21.28
C LYS A 50 -27.38 26.12 22.32
N LEU A 51 -27.66 27.41 22.13
CA LEU A 51 -27.33 28.49 23.04
C LEU A 51 -28.66 28.97 23.63
N ASN A 52 -28.82 28.81 24.94
CA ASN A 52 -30.09 29.06 25.62
C ASN A 52 -31.27 28.31 24.96
N SER A 53 -32.24 29.01 24.38
CA SER A 53 -33.39 28.42 23.66
C SER A 53 -33.17 28.28 22.15
N THR A 54 -32.10 28.87 21.59
CA THR A 54 -31.90 28.98 20.14
C THR A 54 -30.97 27.88 19.64
N LYS A 55 -31.39 27.17 18.59
CA LYS A 55 -30.55 26.21 17.87
C LYS A 55 -29.83 26.90 16.73
N TRP A 56 -28.54 26.65 16.61
CA TRP A 56 -27.67 27.17 15.58
C TRP A 56 -27.11 26.01 14.76
N ALA A 57 -27.02 26.21 13.45
CA ALA A 57 -26.37 25.29 12.52
C ALA A 57 -25.35 26.05 11.68
N GLY A 58 -24.13 25.53 11.57
CA GLY A 58 -23.04 26.20 10.89
C GLY A 58 -21.71 25.50 11.11
N ASN A 59 -20.61 26.22 10.94
CA ASN A 59 -19.28 25.62 10.98
C ASN A 59 -18.66 25.69 12.38
N VAL A 60 -17.76 24.77 12.69
CA VAL A 60 -16.97 24.80 13.93
C VAL A 60 -15.51 24.89 13.54
N GLU A 61 -14.80 25.80 14.19
CA GLU A 61 -13.37 26.00 14.00
C GLU A 61 -12.60 25.60 15.25
N ILE A 62 -11.43 24.99 15.10
CA ILE A 62 -10.64 24.49 16.22
C ILE A 62 -9.23 25.01 16.17
N HIS A 63 -8.77 25.58 17.29
CA HIS A 63 -7.40 26.05 17.40
C HIS A 63 -6.78 25.67 18.73
N LYS A 64 -5.45 25.72 18.81
CA LYS A 64 -4.79 25.61 20.12
C LYS A 64 -5.06 26.84 20.98
N HIS A 65 -4.90 28.03 20.43
CA HIS A 65 -5.20 29.31 21.08
C HIS A 65 -6.26 30.07 20.30
N SER A 66 -7.15 30.81 20.96
CA SER A 66 -8.11 31.64 20.21
C SER A 66 -7.41 32.68 19.33
N SER A 67 -6.26 33.20 19.76
CA SER A 67 -5.41 34.10 18.98
C SER A 67 -4.86 33.51 17.67
N ASP A 68 -4.87 32.18 17.50
CA ASP A 68 -4.44 31.54 16.26
C ASP A 68 -5.38 31.87 15.09
N TRP A 69 -6.65 32.21 15.37
CA TRP A 69 -7.60 32.75 14.39
C TRP A 69 -7.03 33.97 13.65
N LEU A 70 -6.41 34.88 14.40
CA LEU A 70 -5.81 36.11 13.85
C LEU A 70 -4.51 35.82 13.10
N LYS A 71 -3.72 34.85 13.58
CA LYS A 71 -2.46 34.44 12.94
C LYS A 71 -2.73 33.82 11.57
N HIS A 72 -3.79 33.03 11.46
CA HIS A 72 -4.22 32.41 10.20
C HIS A 72 -5.03 33.35 9.30
N LYS A 73 -5.32 34.57 9.76
CA LYS A 73 -6.09 35.60 9.05
C LYS A 73 -7.52 35.21 8.71
N HIS A 74 -8.14 34.37 9.53
CA HIS A 74 -9.53 33.95 9.34
C HIS A 74 -10.53 35.11 9.49
N GLN A 75 -10.15 36.19 10.21
CA GLN A 75 -10.97 37.40 10.30
C GLN A 75 -11.18 38.11 8.96
N ASP A 76 -10.29 37.87 7.99
CA ASP A 76 -10.34 38.50 6.67
C ASP A 76 -10.97 37.57 5.61
N ASP A 77 -11.42 36.38 6.00
CA ASP A 77 -11.93 35.34 5.11
C ASP A 77 -13.42 35.05 5.33
N LEU A 78 -14.23 35.31 4.30
CA LEU A 78 -15.68 35.10 4.29
C LEU A 78 -16.08 33.63 4.52
N ALA A 79 -15.20 32.66 4.25
CA ALA A 79 -15.46 31.24 4.52
C ALA A 79 -15.63 30.96 6.03
N TYR A 80 -14.97 31.77 6.88
CA TYR A 80 -14.97 31.64 8.34
C TYR A 80 -16.06 32.46 9.02
N ASP A 81 -16.71 33.38 8.31
CA ASP A 81 -17.78 34.23 8.86
C ASP A 81 -19.02 33.41 9.28
N LYS A 82 -19.16 32.16 8.80
CA LYS A 82 -20.22 31.20 9.17
C LYS A 82 -19.86 30.26 10.33
N VAL A 83 -18.72 30.47 10.99
CA VAL A 83 -18.32 29.67 12.16
C VAL A 83 -19.24 30.02 13.33
N ILE A 84 -20.05 29.06 13.79
CA ILE A 84 -20.99 29.26 14.90
C ILE A 84 -20.36 28.99 16.27
N LEU A 85 -19.20 28.33 16.28
CA LEU A 85 -18.48 27.97 17.50
C LEU A 85 -16.98 27.89 17.23
N HIS A 86 -16.18 28.54 18.08
CA HIS A 86 -14.73 28.39 18.12
C HIS A 86 -14.33 27.52 19.31
N VAL A 87 -13.76 26.36 19.04
CA VAL A 87 -13.33 25.43 20.09
C VAL A 87 -11.82 25.56 20.24
N VAL A 88 -11.35 25.88 21.43
CA VAL A 88 -9.92 26.13 21.66
C VAL A 88 -9.38 25.31 22.81
N TRP A 89 -8.07 25.04 22.80
CA TRP A 89 -7.45 24.53 24.02
C TRP A 89 -7.35 25.61 25.08
N ILE A 90 -6.95 26.83 24.72
CA ILE A 90 -6.87 28.01 25.60
C ILE A 90 -7.54 29.19 24.90
N ASP A 91 -8.46 29.87 25.59
CA ASP A 91 -9.03 31.13 25.12
C ASP A 91 -8.19 32.30 25.66
N ASP A 92 -7.32 32.87 24.82
CA ASP A 92 -6.40 33.96 25.17
C ASP A 92 -6.81 35.32 24.61
N THR A 93 -7.71 35.38 23.64
CA THR A 93 -8.24 36.64 23.10
C THR A 93 -9.65 36.49 22.51
N PRO A 94 -10.57 37.46 22.70
CA PRO A 94 -11.89 37.41 22.09
C PRO A 94 -11.82 37.51 20.56
N ILE A 95 -12.43 36.56 19.86
CA ILE A 95 -12.52 36.55 18.40
C ILE A 95 -13.87 37.07 17.92
N LYS A 96 -13.85 37.90 16.89
CA LYS A 96 -15.02 38.56 16.32
C LYS A 96 -15.21 38.21 14.85
N ARG A 97 -16.47 38.14 14.43
CA ARG A 97 -16.89 38.09 13.02
C ARG A 97 -16.62 39.42 12.33
N LEU A 98 -16.82 39.44 11.00
CA LEU A 98 -16.82 40.68 10.22
C LEU A 98 -17.94 41.64 10.67
N SER A 99 -19.05 41.12 11.19
CA SER A 99 -20.13 41.91 11.79
C SER A 99 -19.73 42.61 13.09
N GLY A 100 -18.59 42.25 13.70
CA GLY A 100 -18.15 42.73 15.00
C GLY A 100 -18.68 41.91 16.19
N GLU A 101 -19.57 40.95 15.95
CA GLU A 101 -20.07 40.03 16.97
C GLU A 101 -18.97 39.06 17.43
N VAL A 102 -18.91 38.78 18.74
CA VAL A 102 -17.99 37.79 19.29
C VAL A 102 -18.45 36.39 18.88
N ILE A 103 -17.53 35.58 18.37
CA ILE A 103 -17.81 34.17 18.06
C ILE A 103 -17.90 33.41 19.38
N PRO A 104 -18.99 32.66 19.64
CA PRO A 104 -19.10 31.79 20.81
C PRO A 104 -17.88 30.87 20.92
N CYS A 105 -17.26 30.80 22.10
CA CYS A 105 -16.03 30.04 22.31
C CYS A 105 -16.15 29.03 23.46
N ILE A 106 -15.60 27.82 23.28
CA ILE A 106 -15.40 26.82 24.34
C ILE A 106 -13.90 26.61 24.55
N GLU A 107 -13.45 26.71 25.80
CA GLU A 107 -12.12 26.28 26.22
C GLU A 107 -12.14 24.81 26.68
N LEU A 108 -11.33 23.95 26.06
CA LEU A 108 -11.23 22.52 26.38
C LEU A 108 -10.25 22.21 27.52
N LYS A 109 -9.33 23.12 27.86
CA LYS A 109 -8.39 22.92 28.95
C LYS A 109 -9.14 22.78 30.28
N GLY A 110 -8.81 21.73 31.02
CA GLY A 110 -9.50 21.38 32.26
C GLY A 110 -10.79 20.56 32.06
N LEU A 111 -11.34 20.49 30.84
CA LEU A 111 -12.48 19.61 30.51
C LEU A 111 -12.03 18.24 30.00
N VAL A 112 -10.82 18.13 29.47
CA VAL A 112 -10.24 16.87 28.98
C VAL A 112 -9.53 16.12 30.11
N SER A 113 -9.77 14.82 30.21
CA SER A 113 -9.13 13.95 31.22
C SER A 113 -7.62 13.93 31.08
N LYS A 114 -6.90 14.05 32.20
CA LYS A 114 -5.42 13.92 32.23
C LYS A 114 -4.96 12.55 31.70
N VAL A 115 -5.70 11.49 32.01
CA VAL A 115 -5.40 10.13 31.52
C VAL A 115 -5.42 10.08 30.00
N LEU A 116 -6.39 10.72 29.35
CA LEU A 116 -6.48 10.76 27.89
C LEU A 116 -5.29 11.53 27.28
N LEU A 117 -4.89 12.64 27.90
CA LEU A 117 -3.72 13.42 27.48
C LEU A 117 -2.44 12.58 27.60
N GLU A 118 -2.26 11.86 28.71
CA GLU A 118 -1.11 10.99 28.97
C GLU A 118 -1.05 9.80 28.00
N GLN A 119 -2.19 9.15 27.73
CA GLN A 119 -2.27 8.07 26.74
C GLN A 119 -1.91 8.55 25.34
N TYR A 120 -2.43 9.70 24.92
CA TYR A 120 -2.09 10.27 23.62
C TYR A 120 -0.60 10.63 23.54
N ASP A 121 -0.08 11.25 24.59
CA ASP A 121 1.33 11.59 24.70
C ASP A 121 2.24 10.36 24.61
N GLN A 122 1.86 9.25 25.26
CA GLN A 122 2.56 7.97 25.15
C GLN A 122 2.56 7.44 23.71
N LEU A 123 1.40 7.43 23.03
CA LEU A 123 1.29 7.01 21.62
C LEU A 123 2.12 7.89 20.67
N GLN A 124 2.44 9.14 21.05
CA GLN A 124 3.21 10.06 20.22
C GLN A 124 4.71 10.09 20.56
N LYS A 125 5.08 9.97 21.83
CA LYS A 125 6.47 10.15 22.29
C LYS A 125 7.35 8.92 22.18
N GLU A 126 6.76 7.73 22.11
CA GLU A 126 7.57 6.52 22.08
C GLU A 126 8.42 6.42 20.79
N PHE A 127 9.71 6.11 20.96
CA PHE A 127 10.63 5.65 19.91
C PHE A 127 10.50 4.13 19.69
N THR A 128 9.32 3.59 19.97
CA THR A 128 9.01 2.18 19.85
C THR A 128 8.68 1.82 18.41
N LEU A 129 8.77 0.53 18.09
CA LEU A 129 8.47 0.05 16.74
C LEU A 129 6.97 0.09 16.45
N ILE A 130 6.13 -0.05 17.48
CA ILE A 130 4.68 0.04 17.41
C ILE A 130 4.22 0.97 18.54
N PRO A 131 3.61 2.13 18.24
CA PRO A 131 3.26 3.12 19.26
C PRO A 131 2.34 2.62 20.38
N CYS A 132 1.49 1.64 20.09
CA CYS A 132 0.53 1.08 21.05
C CYS A 132 1.05 -0.20 21.74
N GLU A 133 2.33 -0.55 21.61
CA GLU A 133 2.85 -1.85 22.06
C GLU A 133 2.59 -2.17 23.54
N SER A 134 2.61 -1.15 24.41
CA SER A 134 2.35 -1.29 25.85
C SER A 134 0.91 -1.63 26.18
N SER A 135 -0.04 -1.22 25.33
CA SER A 135 -1.48 -1.27 25.58
C SER A 135 -2.23 -2.17 24.59
N ILE A 136 -1.59 -2.66 23.54
CA ILE A 136 -2.27 -3.42 22.47
C ILE A 136 -2.90 -4.72 22.97
N LYS A 137 -2.37 -5.30 24.06
CA LYS A 137 -2.91 -6.52 24.69
C LYS A 137 -4.27 -6.31 25.39
N SER A 138 -4.62 -5.07 25.75
CA SER A 138 -5.92 -4.76 26.36
C SER A 138 -7.00 -4.42 25.32
N VAL A 139 -6.63 -4.37 24.04
CA VAL A 139 -7.57 -4.10 22.95
C VAL A 139 -8.30 -5.39 22.60
N ASP A 140 -9.63 -5.29 22.50
CA ASP A 140 -10.50 -6.39 22.08
C ASP A 140 -10.06 -6.97 20.73
N SER A 141 -9.94 -8.30 20.63
CA SER A 141 -9.52 -8.98 19.41
C SER A 141 -10.46 -8.68 18.24
N PHE A 142 -11.76 -8.49 18.50
CA PHE A 142 -12.74 -8.12 17.48
C PHE A 142 -12.41 -6.77 16.82
N ILE A 143 -11.90 -5.79 17.59
CA ILE A 143 -11.47 -4.48 17.05
C ILE A 143 -10.24 -4.65 16.16
N ILE A 144 -9.31 -5.52 16.56
CA ILE A 144 -8.11 -5.80 15.77
C ILE A 144 -8.50 -6.49 14.47
N GLU A 145 -9.30 -7.56 14.53
CA GLU A 145 -9.73 -8.37 13.38
C GLU A 145 -10.49 -7.52 12.34
N THR A 146 -11.53 -6.81 12.76
CA THR A 146 -12.31 -5.92 11.87
C THR A 146 -11.46 -4.81 11.25
N PHE A 147 -10.46 -4.31 11.98
CA PHE A 147 -9.55 -3.33 11.44
C PHE A 147 -8.58 -3.94 10.41
N LEU A 148 -8.08 -5.15 10.65
CA LEU A 148 -7.25 -5.86 9.67
C LEU A 148 -7.99 -6.14 8.36
N GLU A 149 -9.29 -6.45 8.41
CA GLU A 149 -10.12 -6.59 7.20
C GLU A 149 -10.12 -5.30 6.36
N ARG A 150 -10.36 -4.15 7.02
CA ARG A 150 -10.31 -2.83 6.37
C ARG A 150 -8.93 -2.55 5.78
N LEU A 151 -7.87 -2.84 6.53
CA LEU A 151 -6.50 -2.60 6.11
C LEU A 151 -6.05 -3.50 4.96
N ALA A 152 -6.59 -4.71 4.84
CA ALA A 152 -6.33 -5.56 3.69
C ALA A 152 -6.83 -4.91 2.40
N PHE A 153 -8.01 -4.26 2.44
CA PHE A 153 -8.55 -3.50 1.33
C PHE A 153 -7.72 -2.25 1.02
N GLU A 154 -7.42 -1.42 2.03
CA GLU A 154 -6.56 -0.22 1.88
C GLU A 154 -5.21 -0.58 1.24
N ARG A 155 -4.62 -1.71 1.63
CA ARG A 155 -3.37 -2.19 1.06
C ARG A 155 -3.48 -2.57 -0.41
N LEU A 156 -4.57 -3.22 -0.82
CA LEU A 156 -4.82 -3.53 -2.23
C LEU A 156 -4.98 -2.23 -3.03
N GLU A 157 -5.67 -1.23 -2.49
CA GLU A 157 -5.79 0.09 -3.12
C GLU A 157 -4.42 0.77 -3.29
N HIS A 158 -3.61 0.80 -2.24
CA HIS A 158 -2.26 1.37 -2.31
C HIS A 158 -1.37 0.65 -3.34
N LYS A 159 -1.42 -0.70 -3.41
CA LYS A 159 -0.71 -1.45 -4.45
C LYS A 159 -1.24 -1.15 -5.85
N SER A 160 -2.53 -0.88 -5.98
CA SER A 160 -3.18 -0.54 -7.24
C SER A 160 -2.74 0.81 -7.79
N GLN A 161 -2.29 1.75 -6.96
CA GLN A 161 -1.81 3.06 -7.42
C GLN A 161 -0.65 2.95 -8.41
N ARG A 162 0.35 2.10 -8.13
CA ARG A 162 1.45 1.83 -9.06
C ARG A 162 0.95 1.20 -10.37
N LEU A 163 -0.03 0.30 -10.26
CA LEU A 163 -0.61 -0.34 -11.45
C LEU A 163 -1.33 0.66 -12.34
N ASN A 164 -2.07 1.60 -11.75
CA ASN A 164 -2.74 2.66 -12.50
C ASN A 164 -1.73 3.57 -13.22
N GLN A 165 -0.59 3.87 -12.60
CA GLN A 165 0.49 4.60 -13.27
C GLN A 165 1.07 3.82 -14.45
N LEU A 166 1.34 2.52 -14.27
CA LEU A 166 1.89 1.66 -15.31
C LEU A 166 0.91 1.47 -16.47
N LEU A 167 -0.37 1.30 -16.15
CA LEU A 167 -1.45 1.17 -17.13
C LEU A 167 -1.60 2.44 -17.97
N LYS A 168 -1.50 3.63 -17.34
CA LYS A 168 -1.50 4.91 -18.05
C LYS A 168 -0.32 5.02 -19.03
N LEU A 169 0.89 4.61 -18.61
CA LEU A 169 2.07 4.58 -19.47
C LEU A 169 1.91 3.61 -20.64
N ASN A 170 1.27 2.47 -20.40
CA ASN A 170 0.95 1.46 -21.42
C ASN A 170 -0.35 1.75 -22.18
N LYS A 171 -0.91 2.96 -22.08
CA LYS A 171 -2.13 3.38 -22.81
C LYS A 171 -3.32 2.42 -22.62
N ASN A 172 -3.52 1.96 -21.37
CA ASN A 172 -4.56 1.01 -20.98
C ASN A 172 -4.41 -0.41 -21.57
N ASP A 173 -3.22 -0.78 -22.04
CA ASP A 173 -2.90 -2.17 -22.39
C ASP A 173 -2.59 -2.99 -21.13
N TRP A 174 -3.54 -3.84 -20.75
CA TRP A 174 -3.44 -4.73 -19.60
C TRP A 174 -2.42 -5.86 -19.77
N GLU A 175 -2.20 -6.38 -20.98
CA GLU A 175 -1.23 -7.44 -21.22
C GLU A 175 0.21 -6.90 -21.09
N SER A 176 0.48 -5.74 -21.70
CA SER A 176 1.77 -5.06 -21.53
C SER A 176 2.03 -4.67 -20.07
N THR A 177 0.98 -4.25 -19.35
CA THR A 177 1.06 -3.89 -17.93
C THR A 177 1.32 -5.11 -17.05
N LEU A 178 0.62 -6.21 -17.27
CA LEU A 178 0.86 -7.49 -16.61
C LEU A 178 2.30 -7.97 -16.85
N TYR A 179 2.77 -7.93 -18.10
CA TYR A 179 4.12 -8.33 -18.46
C TYR A 179 5.20 -7.57 -17.68
N GLN A 180 5.13 -6.23 -17.67
CA GLN A 180 6.09 -5.38 -16.97
C GLN A 180 6.01 -5.55 -15.45
N MET A 181 4.79 -5.64 -14.90
CA MET A 181 4.57 -5.91 -13.48
C MET A 181 5.17 -7.27 -13.10
N LEU A 182 4.83 -8.34 -13.81
CA LEU A 182 5.31 -9.68 -13.51
C LEU A 182 6.83 -9.75 -13.57
N ALA A 183 7.46 -9.16 -14.59
CA ALA A 183 8.91 -9.12 -14.68
C ALA A 183 9.52 -8.54 -13.40
N LYS A 184 9.05 -7.36 -12.96
CA LYS A 184 9.51 -6.73 -11.72
C LYS A 184 9.41 -7.68 -10.52
N TYR A 185 8.30 -8.38 -10.35
CA TYR A 185 8.12 -9.29 -9.22
C TYR A 185 8.93 -10.59 -9.35
N PHE A 186 9.25 -11.06 -10.56
CA PHE A 186 10.21 -12.15 -10.80
C PHE A 186 11.63 -11.80 -10.36
N GLY A 187 11.98 -10.50 -10.37
CA GLY A 187 13.23 -9.99 -9.81
C GLY A 187 13.29 -9.98 -8.27
N PHE A 188 12.16 -10.21 -7.59
CA PHE A 188 12.01 -10.07 -6.13
C PHE A 188 12.65 -8.76 -5.62
N LYS A 189 13.07 -8.71 -4.35
CA LYS A 189 13.63 -7.48 -3.78
C LYS A 189 14.92 -7.00 -4.46
N VAL A 190 15.83 -7.93 -4.79
CA VAL A 190 17.21 -7.59 -5.19
C VAL A 190 17.31 -7.18 -6.66
N ASN A 191 16.60 -7.87 -7.55
CA ASN A 191 16.67 -7.63 -9.00
C ASN A 191 15.35 -7.10 -9.59
N ALA A 192 14.41 -6.61 -8.77
CA ALA A 192 13.15 -6.03 -9.26
C ALA A 192 13.36 -4.94 -10.31
N ILE A 193 14.26 -3.98 -10.04
CA ILE A 193 14.53 -2.87 -10.96
C ILE A 193 15.17 -3.38 -12.27
N PRO A 194 16.25 -4.20 -12.26
CA PRO A 194 16.78 -4.81 -13.48
C PRO A 194 15.73 -5.56 -14.32
N PHE A 195 14.84 -6.32 -13.69
CA PHE A 195 13.77 -7.01 -14.40
C PHE A 195 12.72 -6.06 -15.00
N GLU A 196 12.35 -4.99 -14.29
CA GLU A 196 11.44 -3.97 -14.80
C GLU A 196 12.06 -3.26 -16.02
N LEU A 197 13.35 -2.91 -15.95
CA LEU A 197 14.08 -2.33 -17.07
C LEU A 197 14.18 -3.30 -18.26
N LEU A 198 14.42 -4.59 -18.00
CA LEU A 198 14.40 -5.63 -19.04
C LEU A 198 13.06 -5.63 -19.78
N ALA A 199 11.95 -5.67 -19.05
CA ALA A 199 10.62 -5.67 -19.65
C ALA A 199 10.27 -4.36 -20.38
N GLN A 200 10.80 -3.22 -19.92
CA GLN A 200 10.62 -1.95 -20.64
C GLN A 200 11.47 -1.89 -21.93
N SER A 201 12.67 -2.46 -21.92
CA SER A 201 13.56 -2.54 -23.10
C SER A 201 13.05 -3.49 -24.18
N LEU A 202 12.20 -4.45 -23.80
CA LEU A 202 11.66 -5.48 -24.69
C LEU A 202 10.12 -5.43 -24.70
N PRO A 203 9.50 -4.65 -25.61
CA PRO A 203 8.04 -4.52 -25.67
C PRO A 203 7.30 -5.86 -25.74
N TYR A 204 6.19 -5.99 -25.01
CA TYR A 204 5.38 -7.21 -24.99
C TYR A 204 4.86 -7.62 -26.39
N SER A 205 4.61 -6.65 -27.27
CA SER A 205 4.21 -6.91 -28.66
C SER A 205 5.24 -7.73 -29.46
N ILE A 206 6.52 -7.68 -29.06
CA ILE A 206 7.58 -8.53 -29.61
C ILE A 206 7.52 -9.91 -28.97
N ILE A 207 7.48 -9.99 -27.63
CA ILE A 207 7.33 -11.25 -26.89
C ILE A 207 6.16 -12.07 -27.44
N ARG A 208 5.00 -11.46 -27.64
CA ARG A 208 3.78 -12.10 -28.14
C ARG A 208 3.97 -12.80 -29.50
N LYS A 209 4.85 -12.30 -30.36
CA LYS A 209 5.16 -12.92 -31.68
C LYS A 209 5.97 -14.20 -31.56
N HIS A 210 6.63 -14.42 -30.43
CA HIS A 210 7.52 -15.55 -30.18
C HIS A 210 6.96 -16.55 -29.15
N VAL A 211 5.74 -16.31 -28.63
CA VAL A 211 5.03 -17.28 -27.78
C VAL A 211 4.85 -18.59 -28.53
N GLY A 212 5.22 -19.70 -27.89
CA GLY A 212 5.31 -21.04 -28.50
C GLY A 212 6.73 -21.42 -28.92
N ASN A 213 7.69 -20.49 -28.94
CA ASN A 213 9.10 -20.74 -29.19
C ASN A 213 9.96 -20.30 -27.99
N LEU A 214 10.11 -21.20 -27.02
CA LEU A 214 10.86 -20.92 -25.79
C LEU A 214 12.32 -20.50 -26.07
N PHE A 215 12.97 -21.11 -27.06
CA PHE A 215 14.35 -20.78 -27.41
C PHE A 215 14.50 -19.33 -27.86
N GLN A 216 13.60 -18.84 -28.72
CA GLN A 216 13.61 -17.43 -29.13
C GLN A 216 13.25 -16.48 -28.00
N LEU A 217 12.33 -16.86 -27.10
CA LEU A 217 12.02 -16.07 -25.91
C LEU A 217 13.23 -15.96 -24.98
N GLU A 218 13.95 -17.06 -24.75
CA GLU A 218 15.19 -17.05 -23.98
C GLU A 218 16.27 -16.19 -24.67
N ALA A 219 16.43 -16.29 -25.99
CA ALA A 219 17.39 -15.48 -26.74
C ALA A 219 17.09 -13.98 -26.60
N LEU A 220 15.82 -13.59 -26.76
CA LEU A 220 15.37 -12.20 -26.56
C LEU A 220 15.62 -11.72 -25.15
N LEU A 221 15.21 -12.47 -24.13
CA LEU A 221 15.29 -12.04 -22.73
C LEU A 221 16.74 -12.01 -22.21
N PHE A 222 17.54 -13.05 -22.48
CA PHE A 222 18.96 -13.06 -22.07
C PHE A 222 19.78 -12.03 -22.83
N GLY A 223 19.50 -11.87 -24.13
CA GLY A 223 20.15 -10.89 -24.96
C GLY A 223 19.83 -9.46 -24.54
N GLN A 224 18.55 -9.14 -24.31
CA GLN A 224 18.14 -7.83 -23.81
C GLN A 224 18.64 -7.57 -22.39
N ALA A 225 18.82 -8.60 -21.59
CA ALA A 225 19.48 -8.49 -20.29
C ALA A 225 20.99 -8.21 -20.37
N GLY A 226 21.59 -8.20 -21.58
CA GLY A 226 23.03 -8.03 -21.78
C GLY A 226 23.85 -9.26 -21.39
N LEU A 227 23.20 -10.42 -21.18
CA LEU A 227 23.84 -11.64 -20.68
C LEU A 227 24.36 -12.56 -21.80
N LEU A 228 24.28 -12.13 -23.06
CA LEU A 228 24.75 -12.86 -24.25
C LEU A 228 25.91 -12.17 -24.99
N GLU A 229 26.62 -11.23 -24.37
CA GLU A 229 27.72 -10.48 -24.99
C GLU A 229 29.13 -11.07 -24.67
N GLY A 230 29.20 -12.33 -24.21
CA GLY A 230 30.46 -12.98 -23.81
C GLY A 230 30.95 -14.07 -24.78
N ASP A 231 32.18 -14.53 -24.57
CA ASP A 231 32.78 -15.65 -25.32
C ASP A 231 32.33 -16.99 -24.73
N PHE A 232 31.33 -17.59 -25.36
CA PHE A 232 30.74 -18.86 -24.90
C PHE A 232 31.40 -20.08 -25.53
N LYS A 233 31.58 -21.13 -24.72
CA LYS A 233 32.12 -22.43 -25.14
C LYS A 233 31.01 -23.45 -25.39
N GLY A 234 29.94 -23.41 -24.60
CA GLY A 234 28.80 -24.31 -24.76
C GLY A 234 27.99 -24.02 -26.03
N ASN A 235 27.32 -25.03 -26.59
CA ASN A 235 26.45 -24.86 -27.76
C ASN A 235 25.24 -23.98 -27.43
N TYR A 236 24.48 -24.32 -26.39
CA TYR A 236 23.28 -23.59 -26.00
C TYR A 236 23.47 -22.05 -25.89
N PRO A 237 24.45 -21.51 -25.13
CA PRO A 237 24.66 -20.07 -25.07
C PRO A 237 25.13 -19.44 -26.41
N ARG A 238 25.92 -20.16 -27.23
CA ARG A 238 26.30 -19.69 -28.57
C ARG A 238 25.09 -19.62 -29.51
N ASP A 239 24.24 -20.64 -29.48
CA ASP A 239 23.03 -20.70 -30.29
C ASP A 239 22.08 -19.55 -29.90
N LEU A 240 21.89 -19.31 -28.59
CA LEU A 240 21.10 -18.17 -28.09
C LEU A 240 21.69 -16.83 -28.52
N GLN A 241 23.01 -16.67 -28.46
CA GLN A 241 23.71 -15.45 -28.86
C GLN A 241 23.51 -15.17 -30.35
N GLN A 242 23.69 -16.19 -31.20
CA GLN A 242 23.47 -16.07 -32.64
C GLN A 242 22.02 -15.68 -32.97
N GLU A 243 21.04 -16.37 -32.37
CA GLU A 243 19.62 -16.07 -32.57
C GLU A 243 19.29 -14.65 -32.09
N TYR A 244 19.83 -14.25 -30.93
CA TYR A 244 19.62 -12.91 -30.41
C TYR A 244 20.22 -11.84 -31.32
N HIS A 245 21.40 -12.02 -31.91
CA HIS A 245 21.96 -11.05 -32.86
C HIS A 245 21.03 -10.78 -34.04
N TYR A 246 20.42 -11.84 -34.59
CA TYR A 246 19.40 -11.72 -35.63
C TYR A 246 18.16 -10.95 -35.13
N LEU A 247 17.60 -11.33 -33.98
CA LEU A 247 16.40 -10.69 -33.43
C LEU A 247 16.63 -9.23 -33.00
N LYS A 248 17.80 -8.93 -32.45
CA LYS A 248 18.27 -7.57 -32.08
C LYS A 248 18.29 -6.67 -33.30
N ALA A 249 18.84 -7.14 -34.43
CA ALA A 249 18.84 -6.41 -35.69
C ALA A 249 17.42 -6.24 -36.25
N LYS A 250 16.64 -7.32 -36.30
CA LYS A 250 15.26 -7.34 -36.82
C LYS A 250 14.35 -6.32 -36.13
N TYR A 251 14.44 -6.22 -34.80
CA TYR A 251 13.59 -5.35 -34.00
C TYR A 251 14.28 -4.06 -33.52
N ARG A 252 15.53 -3.82 -33.94
CA ARG A 252 16.35 -2.65 -33.55
C ARG A 252 16.45 -2.48 -32.03
N LEU A 253 16.69 -3.57 -31.32
CA LEU A 253 16.66 -3.58 -29.87
C LEU A 253 17.96 -3.07 -29.27
N LYS A 254 17.86 -2.41 -28.11
CA LYS A 254 18.99 -1.95 -27.31
C LYS A 254 18.94 -2.60 -25.93
N ALA A 255 19.88 -3.52 -25.69
CA ALA A 255 19.99 -4.22 -24.42
C ALA A 255 20.26 -3.27 -23.25
N ILE A 256 19.85 -3.68 -22.06
CA ILE A 256 20.22 -3.03 -20.80
C ILE A 256 21.64 -3.44 -20.37
N GLU A 257 22.24 -2.65 -19.49
CA GLU A 257 23.58 -2.89 -18.98
C GLU A 257 23.67 -4.16 -18.10
N PRO A 258 24.59 -5.10 -18.38
CA PRO A 258 24.69 -6.34 -17.62
C PRO A 258 25.11 -6.13 -16.15
N SER A 259 25.76 -5.01 -15.84
CA SER A 259 26.20 -4.65 -14.48
C SER A 259 25.04 -4.35 -13.51
N LEU A 260 23.83 -4.14 -14.05
CA LEU A 260 22.60 -3.96 -13.26
C LEU A 260 22.25 -5.24 -12.48
N TRP A 261 22.56 -6.42 -13.03
CA TRP A 261 22.21 -7.70 -12.44
C TRP A 261 23.06 -8.03 -11.21
N LYS A 262 22.40 -8.29 -10.09
CA LYS A 262 23.05 -8.65 -8.84
C LYS A 262 22.99 -10.15 -8.64
N PHE A 263 24.15 -10.74 -8.34
CA PHE A 263 24.29 -12.17 -8.01
C PHE A 263 24.86 -12.40 -6.60
N MET A 264 25.55 -11.41 -6.03
CA MET A 264 26.22 -11.56 -4.73
C MET A 264 25.19 -11.72 -3.59
N ARG A 265 25.51 -12.56 -2.59
CA ARG A 265 24.66 -12.85 -1.42
C ARG A 265 23.28 -13.45 -1.75
N MET A 266 23.11 -13.96 -2.97
CA MET A 266 21.93 -14.69 -3.39
C MET A 266 22.18 -16.19 -3.40
N ARG A 267 21.15 -16.99 -3.12
CA ARG A 267 21.19 -18.43 -3.37
C ARG A 267 21.18 -18.68 -4.88
N PRO A 268 21.96 -19.63 -5.43
CA PRO A 268 22.06 -19.85 -6.88
C PRO A 268 20.74 -20.06 -7.61
N VAL A 269 19.76 -20.71 -6.97
CA VAL A 269 18.40 -20.90 -7.50
C VAL A 269 17.60 -19.60 -7.69
N ASN A 270 18.05 -18.49 -7.09
CA ASN A 270 17.46 -17.17 -7.21
C ASN A 270 18.25 -16.26 -8.16
N PHE A 271 19.30 -16.76 -8.81
CA PHE A 271 20.09 -15.94 -9.73
C PHE A 271 19.23 -15.41 -10.88
N PRO A 272 19.54 -14.20 -11.39
CA PRO A 272 18.87 -13.62 -12.56
C PRO A 272 18.77 -14.57 -13.75
N SER A 273 19.82 -15.35 -14.02
CA SER A 273 19.85 -16.36 -15.08
C SER A 273 18.69 -17.37 -14.98
N ILE A 274 18.50 -17.95 -13.80
CA ILE A 274 17.43 -18.91 -13.53
C ILE A 274 16.06 -18.23 -13.60
N ARG A 275 15.95 -17.03 -13.03
CA ARG A 275 14.68 -16.28 -13.00
C ARG A 275 14.24 -15.83 -14.39
N ILE A 276 15.18 -15.43 -15.25
CA ILE A 276 14.90 -15.07 -16.65
C ILE A 276 14.44 -16.31 -17.42
N ALA A 277 15.08 -17.46 -17.26
CA ALA A 277 14.65 -18.71 -17.92
C ALA A 277 13.24 -19.14 -17.48
N GLN A 278 12.94 -19.05 -16.18
CA GLN A 278 11.60 -19.34 -15.67
C GLN A 278 10.56 -18.33 -16.17
N PHE A 279 10.93 -17.06 -16.27
CA PHE A 279 10.05 -16.04 -16.82
C PHE A 279 9.78 -16.27 -18.31
N ALA A 280 10.80 -16.67 -19.08
CA ALA A 280 10.65 -17.09 -20.48
C ALA A 280 9.67 -18.27 -20.60
N ALA A 281 9.78 -19.28 -19.72
CA ALA A 281 8.86 -20.41 -19.68
C ALA A 281 7.42 -19.98 -19.39
N LEU A 282 7.20 -19.09 -18.42
CA LEU A 282 5.86 -18.53 -18.12
C LEU A 282 5.25 -17.82 -19.32
N LEU A 283 6.03 -16.97 -19.99
CA LEU A 283 5.56 -16.23 -21.18
C LEU A 283 5.27 -17.16 -22.36
N ASN A 284 5.89 -18.34 -22.40
CA ASN A 284 5.70 -19.30 -23.47
C ASN A 284 4.36 -20.06 -23.38
N GLU A 285 3.71 -20.11 -22.21
CA GLU A 285 2.53 -20.95 -22.00
C GLU A 285 1.23 -20.38 -22.60
N LYS A 286 1.01 -19.05 -22.56
CA LYS A 286 -0.27 -18.44 -22.98
C LYS A 286 -0.08 -17.14 -23.75
N LYS A 287 -0.79 -17.02 -24.89
CA LYS A 287 -0.83 -15.78 -25.72
C LYS A 287 -1.69 -14.66 -25.12
N ALA A 288 -2.61 -14.99 -24.21
CA ALA A 288 -3.51 -14.07 -23.52
C ALA A 288 -3.48 -14.38 -22.01
N LEU A 289 -2.34 -14.05 -21.39
CA LEU A 289 -2.10 -14.41 -19.99
C LEU A 289 -3.03 -13.61 -19.06
N PHE A 290 -3.28 -12.35 -19.37
CA PHE A 290 -4.14 -11.47 -18.57
C PHE A 290 -5.57 -12.00 -18.47
N GLU A 291 -6.21 -12.27 -19.61
CA GLU A 291 -7.59 -12.80 -19.63
C GLU A 291 -7.69 -14.11 -18.84
N SER A 292 -6.68 -14.98 -18.98
CA SER A 292 -6.66 -16.26 -18.25
C SER A 292 -6.52 -16.10 -16.73
N ILE A 293 -5.92 -15.01 -16.26
CA ILE A 293 -5.74 -14.72 -14.84
C ILE A 293 -7.00 -14.06 -14.27
N VAL A 294 -7.56 -13.09 -14.98
CA VAL A 294 -8.73 -12.33 -14.52
C VAL A 294 -10.00 -13.17 -14.52
N ASN A 295 -10.13 -14.14 -15.43
CA ASN A 295 -11.28 -15.03 -15.47
C ASN A 295 -11.14 -16.27 -14.57
N GLU A 296 -10.01 -16.41 -13.86
CA GLU A 296 -9.78 -17.56 -13.00
C GLU A 296 -10.53 -17.44 -11.67
N ASN A 297 -11.18 -18.53 -11.27
CA ASN A 297 -11.98 -18.62 -10.06
C ASN A 297 -11.29 -19.39 -8.93
N GLU A 298 -10.24 -20.15 -9.24
CA GLU A 298 -9.56 -20.99 -8.26
C GLU A 298 -8.08 -20.63 -8.10
N VAL A 299 -7.66 -20.44 -6.85
CA VAL A 299 -6.25 -20.14 -6.51
C VAL A 299 -5.31 -21.24 -6.98
N GLN A 300 -5.73 -22.50 -6.90
CA GLN A 300 -4.94 -23.66 -7.30
C GLN A 300 -4.61 -23.63 -8.80
N GLN A 301 -5.54 -23.11 -9.62
CA GLN A 301 -5.35 -23.00 -11.05
C GLN A 301 -4.46 -21.80 -11.42
N LEU A 302 -4.50 -20.72 -10.62
CA LEU A 302 -3.47 -19.67 -10.66
C LEU A 302 -2.10 -20.25 -10.30
N GLU A 303 -1.97 -20.97 -9.17
CA GLU A 303 -0.70 -21.61 -8.77
C GLU A 303 -0.14 -22.52 -9.87
N LYS A 304 -1.01 -23.31 -10.53
CA LYS A 304 -0.64 -24.15 -11.67
C LYS A 304 -0.09 -23.36 -12.84
N THR A 305 -0.72 -22.23 -13.19
CA THR A 305 -0.25 -21.33 -14.27
C THR A 305 1.14 -20.77 -13.99
N PHE A 306 1.50 -20.58 -12.72
CA PHE A 306 2.83 -20.10 -12.32
C PHE A 306 3.83 -21.23 -12.00
N SER A 307 3.44 -22.49 -12.14
CA SER A 307 4.26 -23.67 -11.83
C SER A 307 5.22 -24.02 -12.98
N VAL A 308 6.13 -23.08 -13.26
CA VAL A 308 7.05 -23.15 -14.40
C VAL A 308 8.45 -23.65 -14.00
N SER A 309 9.17 -24.18 -14.99
CA SER A 309 10.55 -24.65 -14.84
C SER A 309 11.46 -23.98 -15.86
N ALA A 310 12.71 -23.71 -15.50
CA ALA A 310 13.72 -23.29 -16.48
C ALA A 310 13.97 -24.42 -17.51
N SER A 311 14.45 -24.05 -18.70
CA SER A 311 14.81 -25.01 -19.74
C SER A 311 15.94 -25.97 -19.30
N ALA A 312 16.04 -27.11 -19.98
CA ALA A 312 16.89 -28.23 -19.58
C ALA A 312 18.38 -27.88 -19.37
N TYR A 313 18.90 -26.88 -20.08
CA TYR A 313 20.27 -26.39 -19.89
C TYR A 313 20.54 -25.96 -18.43
N TRP A 314 19.55 -25.31 -17.82
CA TRP A 314 19.67 -24.77 -16.46
C TRP A 314 19.61 -25.85 -15.38
N ASP A 315 19.24 -27.09 -15.70
CA ASP A 315 19.23 -28.16 -14.71
C ASP A 315 20.65 -28.44 -14.18
N SER A 316 21.64 -28.30 -15.04
CA SER A 316 23.07 -28.47 -14.75
C SER A 316 23.85 -27.15 -14.67
N HIS A 317 23.21 -25.99 -14.76
CA HIS A 317 23.89 -24.69 -14.75
C HIS A 317 23.17 -23.66 -13.87
N PHE A 318 23.93 -22.79 -13.21
CA PHE A 318 23.38 -21.57 -12.60
C PHE A 318 23.79 -20.32 -13.36
N ARG A 319 24.82 -20.40 -14.20
CA ARG A 319 25.29 -19.35 -15.11
C ARG A 319 25.76 -20.03 -16.40
N PHE A 320 25.82 -19.27 -17.48
CA PHE A 320 26.37 -19.78 -18.74
C PHE A 320 27.79 -20.33 -18.54
N ASP A 321 28.06 -21.50 -19.13
CA ASP A 321 29.32 -22.24 -19.08
C ASP A 321 29.89 -22.54 -17.69
N LYS A 322 29.08 -22.42 -16.63
CA LYS A 322 29.48 -22.77 -15.26
C LYS A 322 28.63 -23.93 -14.76
N PRO A 323 29.13 -25.18 -14.84
CA PRO A 323 28.38 -26.34 -14.41
C PRO A 323 28.10 -26.27 -12.90
N ALA A 324 26.89 -26.67 -12.54
CA ALA A 324 26.48 -26.88 -11.16
C ALA A 324 27.00 -28.24 -10.68
N ALA A 325 27.28 -28.35 -9.38
CA ALA A 325 27.70 -29.61 -8.77
C ALA A 325 26.66 -30.73 -8.93
N ASN A 326 25.37 -30.38 -8.96
CA ASN A 326 24.26 -31.34 -9.05
C ASN A 326 23.27 -30.94 -10.14
N LYS A 327 22.89 -31.91 -10.99
CA LYS A 327 21.82 -31.76 -11.96
C LYS A 327 20.47 -31.85 -11.26
N ARG A 328 19.65 -30.80 -11.37
CA ARG A 328 18.29 -30.76 -10.82
C ARG A 328 17.44 -29.72 -11.52
N SER A 329 16.21 -30.10 -11.86
CA SER A 329 15.17 -29.20 -12.40
C SER A 329 15.05 -27.91 -11.59
N LYS A 330 15.16 -26.77 -12.27
CA LYS A 330 15.03 -25.44 -11.64
C LYS A 330 13.57 -24.97 -11.73
N LYS A 331 12.72 -25.56 -10.90
CA LYS A 331 11.30 -25.18 -10.76
C LYS A 331 11.13 -23.90 -9.94
N LEU A 332 10.11 -23.12 -10.25
CA LEU A 332 9.65 -22.04 -9.38
C LEU A 332 9.00 -22.67 -8.13
N GLY A 333 9.56 -22.40 -6.95
CA GLY A 333 9.07 -23.02 -5.71
C GLY A 333 7.73 -22.40 -5.26
N VAL A 334 6.91 -23.19 -4.55
CA VAL A 334 5.58 -22.77 -4.06
C VAL A 334 5.62 -21.43 -3.32
N LEU A 335 6.57 -21.22 -2.42
CA LEU A 335 6.69 -19.93 -1.70
C LEU A 335 6.93 -18.73 -2.65
N ALA A 336 7.67 -18.95 -3.74
CA ALA A 336 7.91 -17.92 -4.75
C ALA A 336 6.63 -17.66 -5.56
N ILE A 337 5.90 -18.71 -5.95
CA ILE A 337 4.59 -18.60 -6.62
C ILE A 337 3.63 -17.80 -5.75
N ASN A 338 3.45 -18.17 -4.48
CA ASN A 338 2.53 -17.49 -3.57
C ASN A 338 2.93 -16.02 -3.39
N THR A 339 4.23 -15.73 -3.31
CA THR A 339 4.72 -14.34 -3.25
C THR A 339 4.33 -13.55 -4.50
N LEU A 340 4.45 -14.13 -5.69
CA LEU A 340 4.01 -13.48 -6.94
C LEU A 340 2.49 -13.27 -6.93
N LEU A 341 1.72 -14.29 -6.56
CA LEU A 341 0.25 -14.20 -6.56
C LEU A 341 -0.25 -13.12 -5.59
N ILE A 342 0.20 -13.16 -4.33
CA ILE A 342 -0.17 -12.21 -3.27
C ILE A 342 0.25 -10.77 -3.63
N ASN A 343 1.44 -10.59 -4.19
CA ASN A 343 2.00 -9.25 -4.34
C ASN A 343 1.81 -8.61 -5.72
N SER A 344 1.45 -9.38 -6.75
CA SER A 344 1.30 -8.88 -8.11
C SER A 344 -0.04 -9.25 -8.74
N ILE A 345 -0.42 -10.52 -8.74
CA ILE A 345 -1.62 -10.98 -9.47
C ILE A 345 -2.92 -10.57 -8.78
N ILE A 346 -3.04 -10.77 -7.48
CA ILE A 346 -4.26 -10.39 -6.75
C ILE A 346 -4.48 -8.88 -6.77
N PRO A 347 -3.47 -8.02 -6.53
CA PRO A 347 -3.61 -6.57 -6.73
C PRO A 347 -4.02 -6.18 -8.15
N LEU A 348 -3.54 -6.89 -9.17
CA LEU A 348 -3.96 -6.65 -10.56
C LEU A 348 -5.44 -6.98 -10.79
N ILE A 349 -5.90 -8.15 -10.31
CA ILE A 349 -7.30 -8.55 -10.40
C ILE A 349 -8.19 -7.52 -9.70
N PHE A 350 -7.82 -7.13 -8.46
CA PHE A 350 -8.54 -6.12 -7.69
C PHE A 350 -8.59 -4.77 -8.41
N ASN A 351 -7.46 -4.30 -8.97
CA ASN A 351 -7.43 -3.03 -9.69
C ASN A 351 -8.29 -3.07 -10.97
N TYR A 352 -8.26 -4.18 -11.70
CA TYR A 352 -9.12 -4.37 -12.87
C TYR A 352 -10.60 -4.35 -12.48
N ALA A 353 -10.97 -5.05 -11.41
CA ALA A 353 -12.33 -5.07 -10.86
C ALA A 353 -12.83 -3.66 -10.51
N LYS A 354 -12.01 -2.89 -9.79
CA LYS A 354 -12.27 -1.47 -9.45
C LYS A 354 -12.52 -0.62 -10.68
N GLN A 355 -11.72 -0.76 -11.73
CA GLN A 355 -11.90 0.02 -12.97
C GLN A 355 -13.16 -0.38 -13.76
N LYS A 356 -13.62 -1.62 -13.61
CA LYS A 356 -14.86 -2.10 -14.23
C LYS A 356 -16.10 -1.88 -13.39
N GLY A 357 -15.97 -1.46 -12.14
CA GLY A 357 -17.09 -1.39 -11.19
C GLY A 357 -17.62 -2.78 -10.81
N ASP A 358 -16.76 -3.80 -10.88
CA ASP A 358 -17.10 -5.20 -10.61
C ASP A 358 -16.86 -5.53 -9.12
N GLY A 359 -17.94 -5.54 -8.35
CA GLY A 359 -17.90 -5.83 -6.92
C GLY A 359 -17.54 -7.29 -6.62
N GLU A 360 -18.12 -8.24 -7.37
CA GLU A 360 -17.88 -9.67 -7.17
C GLU A 360 -16.40 -10.03 -7.42
N LEU A 361 -15.81 -9.48 -8.48
CA LEU A 361 -14.39 -9.69 -8.76
C LEU A 361 -13.47 -9.05 -7.70
N SER A 362 -13.88 -7.91 -7.14
CA SER A 362 -13.15 -7.25 -6.05
C SER A 362 -13.16 -8.10 -4.78
N GLU A 363 -14.32 -8.65 -4.41
CA GLU A 363 -14.48 -9.58 -3.29
C GLU A 363 -13.71 -10.88 -3.54
N ARG A 364 -13.73 -11.42 -4.76
CA ARG A 364 -12.96 -12.61 -5.11
C ARG A 364 -11.45 -12.40 -4.94
N ALA A 365 -10.94 -11.23 -5.33
CA ALA A 365 -9.53 -10.90 -5.12
C ALA A 365 -9.15 -10.88 -3.62
N LEU A 366 -10.01 -10.33 -2.76
CA LEU A 366 -9.83 -10.39 -1.30
C LEU A 366 -9.92 -11.83 -0.80
N PHE A 367 -10.91 -12.60 -1.25
CA PHE A 367 -11.10 -13.99 -0.88
C PHE A 367 -9.86 -14.84 -1.22
N PHE A 368 -9.25 -14.63 -2.39
CA PHE A 368 -8.01 -15.31 -2.77
C PHE A 368 -6.89 -15.12 -1.74
N LEU A 369 -6.75 -13.95 -1.12
CA LEU A 369 -5.75 -13.74 -0.06
C LEU A 369 -5.98 -14.60 1.18
N THR A 370 -7.22 -14.99 1.46
CA THR A 370 -7.54 -15.85 2.62
C THR A 370 -7.08 -17.30 2.41
N GLN A 371 -6.87 -17.71 1.15
CA GLN A 371 -6.49 -19.07 0.78
C GLN A 371 -4.97 -19.33 0.89
N PHE A 372 -4.16 -18.28 1.03
CA PHE A 372 -2.72 -18.42 1.18
C PHE A 372 -2.28 -18.38 2.64
N LYS A 373 -1.23 -19.12 2.94
CA LYS A 373 -0.52 -18.99 4.22
C LYS A 373 0.03 -17.57 4.42
N PRO A 374 0.14 -17.10 5.66
CA PRO A 374 0.72 -15.81 5.99
C PRO A 374 2.13 -15.64 5.42
N GLU A 375 2.42 -14.44 4.93
CA GLU A 375 3.78 -14.12 4.54
C GLU A 375 4.71 -14.00 5.74
N LYS A 376 5.93 -14.51 5.57
CA LYS A 376 6.96 -14.47 6.61
C LYS A 376 7.99 -13.39 6.29
N ASN A 377 7.91 -12.27 6.99
CA ASN A 377 8.86 -11.16 6.83
C ASN A 377 9.23 -10.54 8.19
N LYS A 378 9.97 -9.43 8.19
CA LYS A 378 10.37 -8.76 9.45
C LYS A 378 9.18 -8.18 10.21
N ILE A 379 8.17 -7.68 9.49
CA ILE A 379 6.99 -7.02 10.07
C ILE A 379 6.04 -8.06 10.66
N THR A 380 5.74 -9.14 9.94
CA THR A 380 4.85 -10.19 10.49
C THR A 380 5.46 -10.86 11.72
N ARG A 381 6.79 -11.06 11.75
CA ARG A 381 7.49 -11.51 12.96
C ARG A 381 7.45 -10.51 14.11
N LEU A 382 7.52 -9.21 13.82
CA LEU A 382 7.38 -8.16 14.84
C LEU A 382 6.02 -8.26 15.51
N TRP A 383 4.93 -8.35 14.74
CA TRP A 383 3.58 -8.50 15.29
C TRP A 383 3.40 -9.78 16.11
N SER A 384 4.00 -10.90 15.69
CA SER A 384 3.96 -12.14 16.46
C SER A 384 4.60 -12.01 17.84
N HIS A 385 5.59 -11.12 18.03
CA HIS A 385 6.18 -10.85 19.35
C HIS A 385 5.18 -10.17 20.30
N PHE A 386 4.19 -9.47 19.76
CA PHE A 386 3.10 -8.85 20.50
C PHE A 386 1.84 -9.73 20.58
N ASN A 387 1.96 -11.04 20.32
CA ASN A 387 0.86 -12.01 20.27
C ASN A 387 -0.21 -11.71 19.20
N ILE A 388 0.13 -10.92 18.18
CA ILE A 388 -0.73 -10.72 17.02
C ILE A 388 -0.21 -11.58 15.88
N GLN A 389 -0.92 -12.68 15.63
CA GLN A 389 -0.59 -13.61 14.56
C GLN A 389 -1.52 -13.41 13.38
N ALA A 390 -0.99 -13.65 12.18
CA ALA A 390 -1.80 -13.74 10.97
C ALA A 390 -2.05 -15.21 10.67
N ASP A 391 -3.28 -15.55 10.34
CA ASP A 391 -3.74 -16.88 9.96
C ASP A 391 -3.64 -17.12 8.46
N ASN A 392 -3.73 -16.05 7.66
CA ASN A 392 -3.65 -16.09 6.21
C ASN A 392 -2.89 -14.89 5.60
N ALA A 393 -2.74 -14.88 4.28
CA ALA A 393 -2.04 -13.80 3.59
C ALA A 393 -2.77 -12.46 3.68
N GLN A 394 -4.12 -12.44 3.71
CA GLN A 394 -4.93 -11.23 3.87
C GLN A 394 -4.54 -10.49 5.16
N GLN A 395 -4.54 -11.18 6.30
CA GLN A 395 -4.14 -10.60 7.58
C GLN A 395 -2.65 -10.22 7.59
N SER A 396 -1.78 -11.04 7.00
CA SER A 396 -0.35 -10.70 6.93
C SER A 396 -0.09 -9.43 6.09
N GLN A 397 -0.87 -9.22 5.03
CA GLN A 397 -0.87 -8.01 4.22
C GLN A 397 -1.40 -6.82 5.03
N ALA A 398 -2.55 -6.98 5.72
CA ALA A 398 -3.10 -5.96 6.60
C ALA A 398 -2.14 -5.52 7.71
N LEU A 399 -1.41 -6.44 8.33
CA LEU A 399 -0.40 -6.12 9.34
C LEU A 399 0.79 -5.34 8.78
N ILE A 400 1.16 -5.57 7.52
CA ILE A 400 2.18 -4.75 6.86
C ILE A 400 1.62 -3.34 6.62
N GLU A 401 0.35 -3.23 6.24
CA GLU A 401 -0.34 -1.95 6.08
C GLU A 401 -0.39 -1.15 7.38
N LEU A 402 -0.84 -1.80 8.46
CA LEU A 402 -0.89 -1.24 9.81
C LEU A 402 0.47 -0.70 10.21
N LYS A 403 1.53 -1.49 10.00
CA LYS A 403 2.88 -1.07 10.38
C LYS A 403 3.34 0.14 9.57
N THR A 404 3.25 0.06 8.24
CA THR A 404 3.92 1.01 7.34
C THR A 404 3.15 2.30 7.10
N ASN A 405 1.82 2.25 7.09
CA ASN A 405 0.96 3.40 6.78
C ASN A 405 0.24 3.98 8.00
N TYR A 406 0.32 3.34 9.16
CA TYR A 406 -0.21 3.87 10.42
C TYR A 406 0.86 3.97 11.51
N CYS A 407 1.48 2.87 11.93
CA CYS A 407 2.42 2.89 13.07
C CYS A 407 3.67 3.72 12.79
N ASP A 408 4.33 3.50 11.65
CA ASP A 408 5.54 4.25 11.24
C ASP A 408 5.26 5.75 11.06
N LEU A 409 4.02 6.10 10.73
CA LEU A 409 3.55 7.48 10.55
C LEU A 409 2.83 8.05 11.79
N LYS A 410 2.77 7.30 12.89
CA LYS A 410 2.09 7.68 14.15
C LYS A 410 0.64 8.13 13.99
N LYS A 411 -0.10 7.55 13.03
CA LYS A 411 -1.53 7.85 12.76
C LYS A 411 -2.49 7.18 13.76
N CYS A 412 -2.17 7.20 15.05
CA CYS A 412 -2.94 6.52 16.08
C CYS A 412 -4.39 7.04 16.20
N LEU A 413 -4.63 8.32 15.90
CA LEU A 413 -5.97 8.95 15.89
C LEU A 413 -6.86 8.44 14.74
N ASN A 414 -6.27 7.87 13.68
CA ASN A 414 -6.98 7.28 12.54
C ASN A 414 -7.01 5.74 12.60
N CYS A 415 -6.36 5.16 13.60
CA CYS A 415 -6.21 3.73 13.80
C CYS A 415 -7.28 3.23 14.77
N SER A 416 -8.04 2.18 14.41
CA SER A 416 -9.08 1.64 15.30
C SER A 416 -8.52 1.14 16.64
N ILE A 417 -7.29 0.59 16.63
CA ILE A 417 -6.59 0.14 17.85
C ILE A 417 -6.22 1.34 18.73
N GLY A 418 -5.63 2.39 18.14
CA GLY A 418 -5.30 3.62 18.86
C GLY A 418 -6.54 4.29 19.45
N ASN A 419 -7.62 4.36 18.67
CA ASN A 419 -8.89 4.91 19.10
C ASN A 419 -9.55 4.09 20.21
N SER A 420 -9.32 2.77 20.26
CA SER A 420 -9.80 1.93 21.37
C SER A 420 -9.07 2.20 22.67
N ILE A 421 -7.78 2.57 22.61
CA ILE A 421 -6.97 2.91 23.77
C ILE A 421 -7.35 4.29 24.31
N LEU A 422 -7.65 5.24 23.40
CA LEU A 422 -8.02 6.63 23.68
C LEU A 422 -9.51 6.82 24.03
N LYS A 423 -10.18 5.79 24.58
CA LYS A 423 -11.61 5.88 24.92
C LYS A 423 -11.88 6.43 26.30
#